data_AF-A0A940WVN3-F1
#
_entry.id   AF-A0A940WVN3-F1
#
_cell.length_a   1.000
_cell.length_b   1.000
_cell.length_c   1.000
_cell.angle_alpha   90.00
_cell.angle_beta   90.00
_cell.angle_gamma   90.00
#
_symmetry.space_group_name_H-M   'P 1'
#
loop_
_entity.id
_entity.type
_entity.pdbx_description
1 polymer ?
#
loop_
_entity_poly.entity_id
_entity_poly.type
_entity_poly.pdbx_seq_one_letter_code
_entity_poly.pdbx_strand_id
1 'polypeptide(L)'
;MNHFEEAKLEVEKLGKEYLEQIRGEDIFAPDATKKVDDFVQAAFKVINAYFRGGLISDNEYGHVAKMVGKLENMIHGAYFTPPADRPVGRPSIGVTKKVSLTLSEEIWGEIEGRMEETGDKQSAVLRDVLEKELTPYEFEPNEKVWEEFKVFVFNAKPHLFFHYYKNDLYIATPIKRAESTEDGEGVQITFASGSVDVFSNYKLTKVYRPPMLMTQCEVCYQVYNNSGDTIGYIYTTPGE
;
A
#
# COMPACT_ATOMS: atom_id res chain seq x y z
N MET A 1 -46.67 29.22 -4.49
CA MET A 1 -45.62 28.43 -3.81
C MET A 1 -45.22 29.24 -2.58
N ASN A 2 -44.94 28.64 -1.43
CA ASN A 2 -44.44 29.43 -0.29
C ASN A 2 -42.92 29.62 -0.47
N HIS A 3 -42.36 30.62 0.20
CA HIS A 3 -40.93 30.94 0.06
C HIS A 3 -39.99 29.81 0.50
N PHE A 4 -40.44 28.94 1.40
CA PHE A 4 -39.71 27.73 1.76
C PHE A 4 -39.58 26.76 0.59
N GLU A 5 -40.68 26.46 -0.11
CA GLU A 5 -40.65 25.59 -1.28
C GLU A 5 -39.91 26.25 -2.47
N GLU A 6 -39.97 27.58 -2.61
CA GLU A 6 -39.17 28.33 -3.59
C GLU A 6 -37.67 28.20 -3.34
N ALA A 7 -37.22 28.44 -2.10
CA ALA A 7 -35.81 28.27 -1.71
C ALA A 7 -35.34 26.82 -1.94
N LYS A 8 -36.20 25.86 -1.64
CA LYS A 8 -35.93 24.43 -1.88
C LYS A 8 -35.77 24.12 -3.37
N LEU A 9 -36.70 24.59 -4.20
CA LEU A 9 -36.66 24.36 -5.64
C LEU A 9 -35.44 24.99 -6.29
N GLU A 10 -35.03 26.19 -5.87
CA GLU A 10 -33.83 26.84 -6.39
C GLU A 10 -32.55 26.07 -6.05
N VAL A 11 -32.42 25.59 -4.80
CA VAL A 11 -31.28 24.77 -4.37
C VAL A 11 -31.24 23.42 -5.11
N GLU A 12 -32.40 22.78 -5.29
CA GLU A 12 -32.50 21.55 -6.07
C GLU A 12 -32.14 21.75 -7.54
N LYS A 13 -32.58 22.86 -8.13
CA LYS A 13 -32.25 23.22 -9.52
C LYS A 13 -30.75 23.43 -9.68
N LEU A 14 -30.14 24.20 -8.77
CA LEU A 14 -28.70 24.43 -8.74
C LEU A 14 -27.91 23.11 -8.63
N GLY A 15 -28.34 22.21 -7.72
CA GLY A 15 -27.70 20.91 -7.56
C GLY A 15 -27.80 20.03 -8.82
N LYS A 16 -28.94 20.06 -9.52
CA LYS A 16 -29.11 19.33 -10.81
C LYS A 16 -28.20 19.89 -11.90
N GLU A 17 -28.11 21.21 -12.04
CA GLU A 17 -27.23 21.86 -13.01
C GLU A 17 -25.76 21.45 -12.79
N TYR A 18 -25.30 21.42 -11.53
CA TYR A 18 -23.96 20.95 -11.20
C TYR A 18 -23.76 19.46 -11.52
N LEU A 19 -24.72 18.60 -11.18
CA LEU A 19 -24.64 17.16 -11.48
C LEU A 19 -24.63 16.86 -12.99
N GLU A 20 -25.33 17.66 -13.80
CA GLU A 20 -25.31 17.54 -15.26
C GLU A 20 -23.96 17.95 -15.86
N GLN A 21 -23.32 18.99 -15.32
CA GLN A 21 -21.98 19.40 -15.74
C GLN A 21 -20.94 18.29 -15.48
N ILE A 22 -21.04 17.63 -14.33
CA ILE A 22 -20.10 16.56 -13.91
C ILE A 22 -20.19 15.33 -14.82
N ARG A 23 -21.37 14.98 -15.30
CA ARG A 23 -21.58 13.80 -16.17
C ARG A 23 -20.83 13.87 -17.50
N GLY A 24 -20.34 15.04 -17.91
CA GLY A 24 -19.56 15.24 -19.12
C GLY A 24 -18.05 15.43 -18.91
N GLU A 25 -17.57 15.47 -17.66
CA GLU A 25 -16.17 15.74 -17.34
C GLU A 25 -15.38 14.46 -17.00
N ASP A 26 -14.07 14.47 -17.30
CA ASP A 26 -13.18 13.35 -17.00
C ASP A 26 -12.93 13.27 -15.48
N ILE A 27 -12.95 12.05 -14.93
CA ILE A 27 -13.15 11.71 -13.50
C ILE A 27 -11.92 12.04 -12.63
N PHE A 28 -10.88 12.63 -13.22
CA PHE A 28 -9.64 13.02 -12.58
C PHE A 28 -9.34 14.52 -12.74
N ALA A 29 -10.38 15.33 -12.88
CA ALA A 29 -10.22 16.77 -12.97
C ALA A 29 -9.57 17.30 -11.66
N PRO A 30 -8.37 17.92 -11.73
CA PRO A 30 -7.63 18.38 -10.54
C PRO A 30 -8.35 19.51 -9.78
N ASP A 31 -9.50 19.97 -10.27
CA ASP A 31 -10.35 21.01 -9.69
C ASP A 31 -11.66 20.49 -9.06
N ALA A 32 -11.88 19.17 -8.96
CA ALA A 32 -13.11 18.57 -8.44
C ALA A 32 -13.50 19.08 -7.04
N THR A 33 -12.55 19.16 -6.10
CA THR A 33 -12.79 19.69 -4.75
C THR A 33 -13.25 21.14 -4.78
N LYS A 34 -12.64 21.96 -5.65
CA LYS A 34 -12.99 23.37 -5.80
C LYS A 34 -14.41 23.54 -6.34
N LYS A 35 -14.83 22.69 -7.28
CA LYS A 35 -16.19 22.71 -7.84
C LYS A 35 -17.26 22.31 -6.82
N VAL A 36 -16.96 21.39 -5.91
CA VAL A 36 -17.83 21.06 -4.78
C VAL A 36 -17.97 22.27 -3.84
N ASP A 37 -16.85 22.91 -3.49
CA ASP A 37 -16.87 24.12 -2.64
C ASP A 37 -17.67 25.26 -3.30
N ASP A 38 -17.48 25.49 -4.60
CA ASP A 38 -18.20 26.51 -5.37
C ASP A 38 -19.73 26.26 -5.35
N PHE A 39 -20.16 24.99 -5.45
CA PHE A 39 -21.57 24.61 -5.29
C PHE A 39 -22.09 24.94 -3.88
N VAL A 40 -21.37 24.52 -2.84
CA VAL A 40 -21.80 24.73 -1.44
C VAL A 40 -21.95 26.24 -1.16
N GLN A 41 -20.99 27.05 -1.60
CA GLN A 41 -21.04 28.50 -1.46
C GLN A 41 -22.23 29.10 -2.22
N ALA A 42 -22.49 28.65 -3.45
CA ALA A 42 -23.62 29.13 -4.25
C ALA A 42 -24.97 28.76 -3.60
N ALA A 43 -25.11 27.53 -3.10
CA ALA A 43 -26.33 27.06 -2.45
C ALA A 43 -26.61 27.81 -1.14
N PHE A 44 -25.59 28.02 -0.30
CA PHE A 44 -25.76 28.82 0.91
C PHE A 44 -26.02 30.29 0.61
N LYS A 45 -25.48 30.84 -0.49
CA LYS A 45 -25.82 32.21 -0.92
C LYS A 45 -27.31 32.35 -1.23
N VAL A 46 -27.90 31.37 -1.91
CA VAL A 46 -29.35 31.34 -2.19
C VAL A 46 -30.15 31.30 -0.89
N ILE A 47 -29.90 30.31 -0.02
CA ILE A 47 -30.70 30.12 1.21
C ILE A 47 -30.54 31.32 2.16
N ASN A 48 -29.34 31.89 2.27
CA ASN A 48 -29.09 33.07 3.09
C ASN A 48 -29.86 34.30 2.60
N ALA A 49 -30.16 34.42 1.30
CA ALA A 49 -30.98 35.52 0.78
C ALA A 49 -32.43 35.41 1.27
N TYR A 50 -33.01 34.21 1.23
CA TYR A 50 -34.35 33.94 1.76
C TYR A 50 -34.42 34.15 3.27
N PHE A 51 -33.42 33.68 3.99
CA PHE A 51 -33.36 33.80 5.45
C PHE A 51 -33.20 35.25 5.92
N ARG A 52 -32.23 35.99 5.35
CA ARG A 52 -32.02 37.41 5.68
C ARG A 52 -33.18 38.30 5.24
N GLY A 53 -33.91 37.90 4.19
CA GLY A 53 -35.14 38.54 3.77
C GLY A 53 -36.33 38.29 4.72
N GLY A 54 -36.16 37.46 5.76
CA GLY A 54 -37.25 37.07 6.67
C GLY A 54 -38.32 36.20 5.99
N LEU A 55 -38.00 35.60 4.84
CA LEU A 55 -38.94 34.82 4.02
C LEU A 55 -39.06 33.38 4.50
N ILE A 56 -38.06 32.89 5.25
CA ILE A 56 -38.03 31.56 5.87
C ILE A 56 -37.55 31.67 7.31
N SER A 57 -38.06 30.81 8.17
CA SER A 57 -37.69 30.67 9.58
C SER A 57 -36.36 29.94 9.79
N ASP A 58 -35.82 29.98 11.01
CA ASP A 58 -34.62 29.20 11.41
C ASP A 58 -34.79 27.69 11.18
N ASN A 59 -35.98 27.17 11.46
CA ASN A 59 -36.26 25.75 11.27
C ASN A 59 -36.26 25.39 9.78
N GLU A 60 -36.92 26.20 8.96
CA GLU A 60 -36.94 26.04 7.50
C GLU A 60 -35.53 26.19 6.91
N TYR A 61 -34.73 27.15 7.40
CA TYR A 61 -33.32 27.29 7.05
C TYR A 61 -32.54 26.00 7.33
N GLY A 62 -32.69 25.43 8.53
CA GLY A 62 -32.07 24.16 8.90
C GLY A 62 -32.50 23.00 8.00
N HIS A 63 -33.74 22.99 7.52
CA HIS A 63 -34.22 22.01 6.54
C HIS A 63 -33.53 22.16 5.19
N VAL A 64 -33.46 23.37 4.63
CA VAL A 64 -32.80 23.58 3.32
C VAL A 64 -31.28 23.39 3.44
N ALA A 65 -30.64 23.78 4.54
CA ALA A 65 -29.23 23.52 4.78
C ALA A 65 -28.89 22.02 4.83
N LYS A 66 -29.75 21.20 5.45
CA LYS A 66 -29.61 19.73 5.38
C LYS A 66 -29.74 19.20 3.95
N MET A 67 -30.54 19.85 3.10
CA MET A 67 -30.63 19.50 1.69
C MET A 67 -29.35 19.86 0.93
N VAL A 68 -28.74 21.01 1.21
CA VAL A 68 -27.42 21.36 0.65
C VAL A 68 -26.39 20.29 0.99
N GLY A 69 -26.29 19.88 2.26
CA GLY A 69 -25.36 18.82 2.65
C GLY A 69 -25.64 17.47 1.98
N LYS A 70 -26.91 17.14 1.67
CA LYS A 70 -27.24 15.95 0.88
C LYS A 70 -26.75 16.09 -0.56
N LEU A 71 -26.97 17.24 -1.19
CA LEU A 71 -26.55 17.50 -2.57
C LEU A 71 -25.02 17.57 -2.69
N GLU A 72 -24.34 18.19 -1.73
CA GLU A 72 -22.89 18.19 -1.60
C GLU A 72 -22.36 16.76 -1.60
N ASN A 73 -22.90 15.89 -0.76
CA ASN A 73 -22.52 14.47 -0.73
C ASN A 73 -22.80 13.75 -2.06
N MET A 74 -23.88 14.10 -2.77
CA MET A 74 -24.18 13.53 -4.09
C MET A 74 -23.20 14.00 -5.16
N ILE A 75 -22.84 15.28 -5.15
CA ILE A 75 -21.89 15.89 -6.09
C ILE A 75 -20.47 15.36 -5.82
N HIS A 76 -20.07 15.30 -4.54
CA HIS A 76 -18.85 14.65 -4.10
C HIS A 76 -18.86 13.16 -4.49
N GLY A 77 -19.99 12.47 -4.31
CA GLY A 77 -20.20 11.13 -4.84
C GLY A 77 -20.01 11.05 -6.34
N ALA A 78 -20.52 12.00 -7.13
CA ALA A 78 -20.37 11.98 -8.58
C ALA A 78 -18.92 12.19 -9.06
N TYR A 79 -18.13 13.02 -8.37
CA TYR A 79 -16.71 13.23 -8.67
C TYR A 79 -15.82 12.06 -8.23
N PHE A 80 -16.11 11.48 -7.06
CA PHE A 80 -15.19 10.56 -6.39
C PHE A 80 -15.69 9.10 -6.36
N THR A 81 -16.87 8.83 -6.93
CA THR A 81 -17.38 7.46 -7.12
C THR A 81 -17.27 7.09 -8.60
N PRO A 82 -16.51 6.04 -8.95
CA PRO A 82 -16.47 5.54 -10.31
C PRO A 82 -17.88 5.06 -10.76
N PRO A 83 -18.19 5.08 -12.07
CA PRO A 83 -19.52 4.77 -12.61
C PRO A 83 -20.07 3.42 -12.11
N ALA A 84 -21.41 3.33 -12.06
CA ALA A 84 -22.21 2.27 -11.44
C ALA A 84 -21.94 0.82 -11.92
N ASP A 85 -21.10 0.63 -12.94
CA ASP A 85 -20.58 -0.68 -13.35
C ASP A 85 -19.40 -1.16 -12.49
N ARG A 86 -18.96 -0.39 -11.50
CA ARG A 86 -18.02 -0.89 -10.48
C ARG A 86 -18.75 -1.16 -9.17
N PRO A 87 -18.59 -2.37 -8.58
CA PRO A 87 -19.35 -2.80 -7.42
C PRO A 87 -19.09 -1.88 -6.23
N VAL A 88 -20.18 -1.49 -5.55
CA VAL A 88 -20.13 -0.65 -4.35
C VAL A 88 -19.56 -1.48 -3.19
N GLY A 89 -18.37 -1.07 -2.77
CA GLY A 89 -17.48 -1.73 -1.82
C GLY A 89 -16.06 -1.50 -2.31
N ARG A 90 -15.07 -1.41 -1.42
CA ARG A 90 -13.67 -1.65 -1.82
C ARG A 90 -13.74 -2.93 -2.65
N PRO A 91 -13.29 -2.99 -3.92
CA PRO A 91 -13.36 -4.21 -4.69
C PRO A 91 -12.73 -5.27 -3.80
N SER A 92 -13.56 -6.19 -3.31
CA SER A 92 -13.04 -7.35 -2.61
C SER A 92 -12.35 -8.12 -3.72
N ILE A 93 -11.06 -7.88 -3.85
CA ILE A 93 -10.17 -8.77 -4.58
C ILE A 93 -10.32 -10.09 -3.84
N GLY A 94 -11.19 -10.97 -4.34
CA GLY A 94 -11.45 -12.29 -3.76
C GLY A 94 -12.75 -12.44 -2.98
N VAL A 95 -12.89 -13.62 -2.39
CA VAL A 95 -14.10 -14.11 -1.73
C VAL A 95 -13.96 -13.93 -0.22
N THR A 96 -14.93 -13.25 0.41
CA THR A 96 -14.97 -13.17 1.88
C THR A 96 -15.58 -14.46 2.43
N LYS A 97 -14.81 -15.19 3.25
CA LYS A 97 -15.29 -16.37 4.00
C LYS A 97 -15.16 -16.12 5.50
N LYS A 98 -16.19 -16.49 6.27
CA LYS A 98 -16.12 -16.47 7.73
C LYS A 98 -15.33 -17.70 8.19
N VAL A 99 -14.28 -17.48 8.96
CA VAL A 99 -13.47 -18.53 9.57
C VAL A 99 -13.53 -18.40 11.09
N SER A 100 -13.57 -19.54 11.78
CA SER A 100 -13.42 -19.60 13.23
C SER A 100 -12.02 -20.12 13.52
N LEU A 101 -11.27 -19.39 14.34
CA LEU A 101 -9.89 -19.70 14.68
C LEU A 101 -9.78 -19.88 16.20
N THR A 102 -9.07 -20.92 16.61
CA THR A 102 -8.66 -21.13 18.00
C THR A 102 -7.14 -21.03 18.03
N LEU A 103 -6.63 -20.01 18.72
CA LEU A 103 -5.20 -19.68 18.82
C LEU A 103 -4.80 -19.66 20.30
N SER A 104 -3.51 -19.77 20.59
CA SER A 104 -3.00 -19.62 21.95
C SER A 104 -3.12 -18.16 22.43
N GLU A 105 -3.13 -17.96 23.75
CA GLU A 105 -3.14 -16.63 24.38
C GLU A 105 -1.93 -15.77 23.93
N GLU A 106 -0.78 -16.40 23.73
CA GLU A 106 0.43 -15.73 23.23
C GLU A 106 0.21 -15.11 21.84
N ILE A 107 -0.39 -15.87 20.91
CA ILE A 107 -0.68 -15.38 19.56
C ILE A 107 -1.77 -14.31 19.58
N TRP A 108 -2.78 -14.46 20.46
CA TRP A 108 -3.79 -13.41 20.64
C TRP A 108 -3.17 -12.12 21.16
N GLY A 109 -2.26 -12.19 22.12
CA GLY A 109 -1.53 -11.04 22.63
C GLY A 109 -0.75 -10.29 21.55
N GLU A 110 -0.11 -11.01 20.62
CA GLU A 110 0.56 -10.38 19.47
C GLU A 110 -0.41 -9.66 18.53
N ILE A 111 -1.58 -10.25 18.25
CA ILE A 111 -2.60 -9.65 17.38
C ILE A 111 -3.14 -8.37 18.01
N GLU A 112 -3.49 -8.41 19.29
CA GLU A 112 -4.01 -7.26 20.03
C GLU A 112 -2.98 -6.15 20.14
N GLY A 113 -1.72 -6.47 20.42
CA GLY A 113 -0.63 -5.48 20.43
C GLY A 113 -0.49 -4.74 19.11
N ARG A 114 -0.55 -5.45 17.97
CA ARG A 114 -0.51 -4.82 16.64
C ARG A 114 -1.73 -3.95 16.36
N MET A 115 -2.92 -4.33 16.84
CA MET A 115 -4.11 -3.51 16.71
C MET A 115 -3.96 -2.18 17.46
N GLU A 116 -3.36 -2.20 18.65
CA GLU A 116 -3.09 -0.98 19.43
C GLU A 116 -2.04 -0.09 18.75
N GLU A 117 -0.98 -0.69 18.20
CA GLU A 117 0.10 0.04 17.53
C GLU A 117 -0.35 0.72 16.23
N THR A 118 -1.17 0.05 15.41
CA THR A 118 -1.58 0.58 14.10
C THR A 118 -2.94 1.27 14.12
N GLY A 119 -3.76 1.03 15.14
CA GLY A 119 -5.16 1.48 15.19
C GLY A 119 -6.10 0.68 14.28
N ASP A 120 -5.63 -0.44 13.72
CA ASP A 120 -6.41 -1.26 12.79
C ASP A 120 -7.38 -2.22 13.48
N LYS A 121 -8.36 -2.68 12.71
CA LYS A 121 -9.28 -3.73 13.16
C LYS A 121 -8.60 -5.10 13.10
N GLN A 122 -8.96 -6.00 14.01
CA GLN A 122 -8.51 -7.40 14.05
C GLN A 122 -8.53 -8.08 12.67
N SER A 123 -9.60 -7.91 11.89
CA SER A 123 -9.72 -8.51 10.55
C SER A 123 -8.70 -7.99 9.54
N ALA A 124 -8.23 -6.74 9.70
CA ALA A 124 -7.20 -6.15 8.86
C ALA A 124 -5.82 -6.69 9.26
N VAL A 125 -5.54 -6.76 10.57
CA VAL A 125 -4.30 -7.37 11.09
C VAL A 125 -4.18 -8.83 10.67
N LEU A 126 -5.24 -9.61 10.86
CA LEU A 126 -5.26 -11.02 10.44
C LEU A 126 -5.11 -11.18 8.93
N ARG A 127 -5.71 -10.28 8.14
CA ARG A 127 -5.55 -10.29 6.69
C ARG A 127 -4.13 -9.97 6.29
N ASP A 128 -3.49 -8.97 6.88
CA ASP A 128 -2.11 -8.59 6.58
C ASP A 128 -1.14 -9.75 6.89
N VAL A 129 -1.32 -10.39 8.05
CA VAL A 129 -0.56 -11.60 8.41
C VAL A 129 -0.77 -12.71 7.38
N LEU A 130 -2.02 -12.99 7.00
CA LEU A 130 -2.33 -14.03 6.03
C LEU A 130 -1.84 -13.69 4.63
N GLU A 131 -1.99 -12.43 4.19
CA GLU A 131 -1.55 -11.99 2.87
C GLU A 131 -0.02 -12.05 2.78
N LYS A 132 0.70 -11.62 3.82
CA LYS A 132 2.17 -11.75 3.86
C LYS A 132 2.64 -13.19 3.73
N GLU A 133 1.93 -14.15 4.32
CA GLU A 133 2.29 -15.56 4.30
C GLU A 133 1.74 -16.33 3.08
N LEU A 134 0.61 -15.89 2.50
CA LEU A 134 -0.11 -16.60 1.44
C LEU A 134 -0.03 -15.93 0.07
N THR A 135 0.36 -14.66 -0.03
CA THR A 135 0.63 -14.05 -1.34
C THR A 135 1.99 -14.54 -1.83
N PRO A 136 2.07 -15.14 -3.04
CA PRO A 136 3.34 -15.34 -3.70
C PRO A 136 4.02 -13.97 -3.78
N TYR A 137 5.25 -13.89 -3.28
CA TYR A 137 6.06 -12.70 -3.42
C TYR A 137 6.23 -12.39 -4.92
N GLU A 138 5.42 -11.50 -5.48
CA GLU A 138 5.57 -11.04 -6.86
C GLU A 138 6.79 -10.11 -6.93
N PHE A 139 7.95 -10.74 -7.06
CA PHE A 139 9.18 -10.06 -7.42
C PHE A 139 9.18 -9.76 -8.91
N GLU A 140 9.31 -8.49 -9.28
CA GLU A 140 9.85 -8.16 -10.60
C GLU A 140 11.38 -8.07 -10.50
N PRO A 141 12.13 -8.94 -11.21
CA PRO A 141 13.58 -8.89 -11.24
C PRO A 141 14.11 -7.53 -11.64
N ASN A 142 14.87 -6.90 -10.73
CA ASN A 142 15.62 -5.71 -11.07
C ASN A 142 16.92 -6.14 -11.75
N GLU A 143 16.88 -6.22 -13.08
CA GLU A 143 18.01 -6.63 -13.93
C GLU A 143 19.28 -5.83 -13.61
N LYS A 144 19.16 -4.53 -13.33
CA LYS A 144 20.30 -3.69 -12.94
C LYS A 144 20.95 -4.15 -11.63
N VAL A 145 20.14 -4.45 -10.60
CA VAL A 145 20.64 -4.95 -9.31
C VAL A 145 21.27 -6.32 -9.47
N TRP A 146 20.71 -7.17 -10.34
CA TRP A 146 21.28 -8.48 -10.67
C TRP A 146 22.66 -8.37 -11.35
N GLU A 147 22.80 -7.49 -12.33
CA GLU A 147 24.10 -7.23 -12.98
C GLU A 147 25.13 -6.67 -11.98
N GLU A 148 24.73 -5.71 -11.14
CA GLU A 148 25.60 -5.18 -10.08
C GLU A 148 26.05 -6.28 -9.11
N PHE A 149 25.15 -7.20 -8.75
CA PHE A 149 25.45 -8.34 -7.89
C PHE A 149 26.44 -9.31 -8.55
N LYS A 150 26.26 -9.67 -9.83
CA LYS A 150 27.21 -10.53 -10.54
C LYS A 150 28.61 -9.92 -10.59
N VAL A 151 28.71 -8.65 -10.98
CA VAL A 151 29.99 -7.92 -11.01
C VAL A 151 30.63 -7.91 -9.62
N PHE A 152 29.83 -7.67 -8.57
CA PHE A 152 30.29 -7.70 -7.19
C PHE A 152 30.85 -9.08 -6.80
N VAL A 153 30.06 -10.14 -6.94
CA VAL A 153 30.42 -11.49 -6.47
C VAL A 153 31.63 -12.07 -7.22
N PHE A 154 31.77 -11.77 -8.53
CA PHE A 154 32.91 -12.27 -9.30
C PHE A 154 34.22 -11.50 -9.06
N ASN A 155 34.15 -10.22 -8.71
CA ASN A 155 35.34 -9.37 -8.54
C ASN A 155 35.81 -9.20 -7.08
N ALA A 156 34.96 -9.46 -6.10
CA ALA A 156 35.19 -9.15 -4.68
C ALA A 156 36.15 -10.09 -3.93
N LYS A 157 37.14 -10.70 -4.59
CA LYS A 157 38.10 -11.61 -3.94
C LYS A 157 39.26 -10.84 -3.31
N PRO A 158 39.74 -11.20 -2.10
CA PRO A 158 39.42 -12.39 -1.29
C PRO A 158 38.41 -12.18 -0.14
N HIS A 159 37.78 -11.01 0.00
CA HIS A 159 37.05 -10.62 1.22
C HIS A 159 35.53 -10.84 1.15
N LEU A 160 35.07 -11.83 0.37
CA LEU A 160 33.65 -12.09 0.17
C LEU A 160 33.14 -13.12 1.19
N PHE A 161 32.05 -12.79 1.89
CA PHE A 161 31.45 -13.61 2.95
C PHE A 161 29.98 -13.91 2.68
N PHE A 162 29.53 -15.06 3.16
CA PHE A 162 28.12 -15.42 3.26
C PHE A 162 27.70 -15.48 4.73
N HIS A 163 26.52 -14.92 5.03
CA HIS A 163 25.91 -14.93 6.36
C HIS A 163 24.45 -15.39 6.27
N TYR A 164 24.04 -16.33 7.12
CA TYR A 164 22.64 -16.75 7.28
C TYR A 164 22.30 -16.90 8.77
N TYR A 165 21.14 -16.41 9.18
CA TYR A 165 20.60 -16.58 10.53
C TYR A 165 19.09 -16.76 10.51
N LYS A 166 18.59 -17.93 10.94
CA LYS A 166 17.15 -18.22 11.10
C LYS A 166 16.98 -19.42 12.04
N ASN A 167 15.98 -19.38 12.94
CA ASN A 167 15.63 -20.51 13.83
C ASN A 167 16.84 -21.12 14.59
N ASP A 168 17.64 -20.27 15.23
CA ASP A 168 18.88 -20.63 15.93
C ASP A 168 19.99 -21.27 15.07
N LEU A 169 19.80 -21.35 13.75
CA LEU A 169 20.84 -21.74 12.80
C LEU A 169 21.64 -20.50 12.40
N TYR A 170 22.93 -20.52 12.71
CA TYR A 170 23.90 -19.47 12.35
C TYR A 170 24.96 -20.01 11.41
N ILE A 171 25.14 -19.34 10.26
CA ILE A 171 26.19 -19.63 9.29
C ILE A 171 26.89 -18.32 8.95
N ALA A 172 28.20 -18.27 9.17
CA ALA A 172 29.06 -17.20 8.66
C ALA A 172 30.35 -17.82 8.12
N THR A 173 30.58 -17.70 6.82
CA THR A 173 31.72 -18.37 6.15
C THR A 173 32.27 -17.50 5.01
N PRO A 174 33.61 -17.49 4.81
CA PRO A 174 34.18 -16.94 3.60
C PRO A 174 33.72 -17.75 2.38
N ILE A 175 33.48 -17.04 1.28
CA ILE A 175 33.15 -17.62 -0.02
C ILE A 175 34.47 -18.01 -0.70
N LYS A 176 34.60 -19.28 -1.09
CA LYS A 176 35.79 -19.80 -1.78
C LYS A 176 35.80 -19.40 -3.25
N ARG A 177 34.64 -19.53 -3.89
CA ARG A 177 34.43 -19.14 -5.29
C ARG A 177 32.97 -18.83 -5.53
N ALA A 178 32.75 -18.08 -6.59
CA ALA A 178 31.46 -17.95 -7.23
C ALA A 178 31.66 -18.12 -8.73
N GLU A 179 30.79 -18.90 -9.36
CA GLU A 179 30.81 -19.25 -10.77
C GLU A 179 29.37 -19.16 -11.31
N SER A 180 29.19 -18.87 -12.59
CA SER A 180 27.86 -18.96 -13.20
C SER A 180 27.38 -20.41 -13.21
N THR A 181 26.08 -20.63 -13.03
CA THR A 181 25.46 -21.94 -13.21
C THR A 181 25.56 -22.42 -14.67
N GLU A 182 25.40 -23.72 -14.91
CA GLU A 182 25.54 -24.31 -16.26
C GLU A 182 24.52 -23.75 -17.27
N ASP A 183 23.33 -23.39 -16.80
CA ASP A 183 22.27 -22.75 -17.57
C ASP A 183 22.47 -21.23 -17.75
N GLY A 184 23.44 -20.63 -17.04
CA GLY A 184 23.69 -19.20 -17.03
C GLY A 184 22.61 -18.37 -16.33
N GLU A 185 21.60 -19.00 -15.74
CA GLU A 185 20.47 -18.31 -15.10
C GLU A 185 20.74 -17.92 -13.65
N GLY A 186 21.90 -18.31 -13.09
CA GLY A 186 22.27 -18.05 -11.71
C GLY A 186 23.77 -17.98 -11.46
N VAL A 187 24.09 -17.81 -10.18
CA VAL A 187 25.44 -17.82 -9.63
C VAL A 187 25.51 -18.89 -8.54
N GLN A 188 26.39 -19.87 -8.72
CA GLN A 188 26.72 -20.84 -7.70
C GLN A 188 27.83 -20.30 -6.79
N ILE A 189 27.53 -20.20 -5.51
CA ILE A 189 28.45 -19.73 -4.47
C ILE A 189 28.93 -20.92 -3.68
N THR A 190 30.23 -21.21 -3.72
CA THR A 190 30.83 -22.35 -2.99
C THR A 190 31.58 -21.87 -1.74
N PHE A 191 31.38 -22.57 -0.63
CA PHE A 191 32.09 -22.40 0.63
C PHE A 191 32.74 -23.73 1.06
N ALA A 192 33.33 -23.79 2.26
CA ALA A 192 34.07 -24.98 2.69
C ALA A 192 33.23 -26.25 2.80
N SER A 193 31.95 -26.11 3.14
CA SER A 193 31.06 -27.21 3.51
C SER A 193 29.84 -27.35 2.60
N GLY A 194 29.83 -26.70 1.42
CA GLY A 194 28.70 -26.77 0.50
C GLY A 194 28.67 -25.64 -0.51
N SER A 195 27.52 -25.50 -1.17
CA SER A 195 27.22 -24.43 -2.10
C SER A 195 25.78 -23.92 -1.93
N VAL A 196 25.55 -22.70 -2.39
CA VAL A 196 24.23 -22.08 -2.52
C VAL A 196 24.12 -21.55 -3.95
N ASP A 197 23.03 -21.87 -4.62
CA ASP A 197 22.71 -21.34 -5.94
C ASP A 197 21.77 -20.14 -5.78
N VAL A 198 22.15 -19.03 -6.38
CA VAL A 198 21.34 -17.80 -6.43
C VAL A 198 20.90 -17.60 -7.86
N PHE A 199 19.59 -17.62 -8.13
CA PHE A 199 19.05 -17.49 -9.47
C PHE A 199 18.66 -16.05 -9.79
N SER A 200 18.58 -15.71 -11.08
CA SER A 200 18.23 -14.37 -11.56
C SER A 200 16.80 -13.92 -11.20
N ASN A 201 15.90 -14.88 -10.95
CA ASN A 201 14.55 -14.61 -10.46
C ASN A 201 14.48 -14.39 -8.94
N TYR A 202 15.60 -14.51 -8.22
CA TYR A 202 15.64 -14.24 -6.77
C TYR A 202 15.66 -12.75 -6.51
N LYS A 203 14.98 -12.32 -5.45
CA LYS A 203 15.05 -10.93 -5.01
C LYS A 203 16.41 -10.65 -4.41
N LEU A 204 17.04 -9.60 -4.92
CA LEU A 204 18.22 -9.00 -4.35
C LEU A 204 17.89 -7.63 -3.78
N THR A 205 18.39 -7.34 -2.59
CA THR A 205 18.30 -6.00 -1.99
C THR A 205 19.65 -5.59 -1.46
N LYS A 206 20.15 -4.46 -1.95
CA LYS A 206 21.36 -3.85 -1.40
C LYS A 206 21.03 -3.27 -0.03
N VAL A 207 21.76 -3.69 0.98
CA VAL A 207 21.56 -3.27 2.37
C VAL A 207 22.87 -2.73 2.94
N TYR A 208 22.78 -1.98 4.03
CA TYR A 208 23.98 -1.44 4.67
C TYR A 208 24.79 -2.52 5.39
N ARG A 209 24.12 -3.44 6.10
CA ARG A 209 24.75 -4.55 6.84
C ARG A 209 23.75 -5.66 7.17
N PRO A 210 24.19 -6.91 7.38
CA PRO A 210 23.36 -7.97 7.95
C PRO A 210 22.93 -7.67 9.39
N PRO A 211 21.76 -8.17 9.85
CA PRO A 211 21.41 -8.21 11.26
C PRO A 211 22.46 -8.99 12.06
N MET A 212 22.72 -8.58 13.29
CA MET A 212 23.65 -9.26 14.21
C MET A 212 25.13 -9.31 13.77
N LEU A 213 25.50 -8.68 12.65
CA LEU A 213 26.90 -8.52 12.27
C LEU A 213 27.45 -7.22 12.85
N MET A 214 28.48 -7.34 13.71
CA MET A 214 29.17 -6.20 14.31
C MET A 214 30.16 -5.53 13.35
N THR A 215 30.66 -6.28 12.36
CA THR A 215 31.67 -5.84 11.39
C THR A 215 31.06 -4.87 10.37
N GLN A 216 31.82 -3.84 9.98
CA GLN A 216 31.44 -2.95 8.89
C GLN A 216 31.50 -3.70 7.56
N CYS A 217 30.49 -3.47 6.71
CA CYS A 217 30.42 -3.99 5.35
C CYS A 217 30.69 -2.86 4.37
N GLU A 218 31.52 -3.08 3.35
CA GLU A 218 31.65 -2.11 2.24
C GLU A 218 30.46 -2.20 1.28
N VAL A 219 30.09 -3.44 0.95
CA VAL A 219 28.93 -3.76 0.11
C VAL A 219 28.24 -4.97 0.71
N CYS A 220 26.91 -4.94 0.79
CA CYS A 220 26.11 -6.06 1.29
C CYS A 220 24.83 -6.22 0.46
N TYR A 221 24.55 -7.45 0.07
CA TYR A 221 23.32 -7.86 -0.59
C TYR A 221 22.58 -8.86 0.28
N GLN A 222 21.31 -8.61 0.54
CA GLN A 222 20.39 -9.60 1.07
C GLN A 222 19.72 -10.32 -0.08
N VAL A 223 19.69 -11.64 -0.01
CA VAL A 223 19.15 -12.51 -1.05
C VAL A 223 17.91 -13.21 -0.53
N TYR A 224 16.87 -13.30 -1.36
CA TYR A 224 15.62 -13.96 -1.06
C TYR A 224 15.25 -14.93 -2.18
N ASN A 225 14.72 -16.10 -1.82
CA ASN A 225 14.20 -17.05 -2.80
C ASN A 225 12.83 -16.59 -3.36
N ASN A 226 12.27 -17.39 -4.27
CA ASN A 226 10.96 -17.13 -4.89
C ASN A 226 9.78 -17.18 -3.91
N SER A 227 9.96 -17.77 -2.73
CA SER A 227 8.96 -17.77 -1.66
C SER A 227 9.04 -16.53 -0.78
N GLY A 228 9.98 -15.62 -1.03
CA GLY A 228 10.22 -14.44 -0.20
C GLY A 228 11.03 -14.73 1.07
N ASP A 229 11.49 -15.96 1.28
CA ASP A 229 12.37 -16.29 2.39
C ASP A 229 13.78 -15.78 2.10
N THR A 230 14.41 -15.16 3.11
CA THR A 230 15.83 -14.82 3.01
C THR A 230 16.66 -16.10 2.96
N ILE A 231 17.53 -16.20 1.96
CA ILE A 231 18.53 -17.27 1.88
C ILE A 231 19.88 -16.85 2.47
N GLY A 232 20.02 -15.57 2.87
CA GLY A 232 21.20 -15.04 3.54
C GLY A 232 21.65 -13.70 2.98
N TYR A 233 22.85 -13.31 3.39
CA TYR A 233 23.51 -12.07 3.04
C TYR A 233 24.88 -12.37 2.44
N ILE A 234 25.25 -11.65 1.40
CA ILE A 234 26.55 -11.73 0.75
C ILE A 234 27.19 -10.35 0.85
N TYR A 235 28.37 -10.26 1.44
CA TYR A 235 29.01 -8.97 1.73
C TYR A 235 30.53 -9.02 1.65
N THR A 236 31.13 -7.85 1.53
CA THR A 236 32.57 -7.66 1.71
C THR A 236 32.88 -6.91 2.98
N THR A 237 33.97 -7.29 3.64
CA THR A 237 34.59 -6.50 4.71
C THR A 237 35.67 -5.60 4.11
N PRO A 238 35.96 -4.43 4.72
CA PRO A 238 37.15 -3.68 4.39
C PRO A 238 38.37 -4.61 4.48
N GLY A 239 39.22 -4.60 3.45
CA GLY A 239 40.47 -5.37 3.49
C GLY A 239 41.29 -4.94 4.70
N GLU A 240 41.75 -5.91 5.49
CA GLU A 240 42.80 -5.67 6.51
C GLU A 240 44.14 -5.35 5.86
#